data_AF-A0A0R3X963-F1
#
_entry.id   AF-A0A0R3X963-F1
#
_cell.length_a   1.000
_cell.length_b   1.000
_cell.length_c   1.000
_cell.angle_alpha   90.00
_cell.angle_beta   90.00
_cell.angle_gamma   90.00
#
_symmetry.space_group_name_H-M   'P 1'
#
loop_
_entity.id
_entity.type
_entity.pdbx_description
1 polymer ?
#
loop_
_entity_poly.entity_id
_entity_poly.type
_entity_poly.pdbx_seq_one_letter_code
_entity_poly.pdbx_strand_id
1 'polypeptide(L)'
;MRRGAILKEQVERKAISNLVTFTFSLQADKLLRGYSAERRFDRCIVHIDMDAFYAAVEMRDDPSLRLRPLAVGSQSMLSTSNYLARRFGVRAAMPGFLGIKLCPQLTIVPPDFVKYTEVSRAVRSILGGPTGLVVMSLDEVYLNISKHLKERIDWPPNERTYWPHDELATCLLCGMLIRPGPRLFGTSAEEAVREMRFRVFCATRLTCSAGQFKLYFS
;
A
#
# COMPACT_ATOMS: atom_id res chain seq x y z
N MET A 1 52.41 36.58 12.53
CA MET A 1 52.74 35.29 11.89
C MET A 1 51.67 34.19 12.08
N ARG A 2 50.99 34.06 13.23
CA ARG A 2 50.02 32.95 13.47
C ARG A 2 48.78 32.91 12.56
N ARG A 3 48.19 34.04 12.18
CA ARG A 3 46.99 34.08 11.31
C ARG A 3 47.19 33.52 9.89
N GLY A 4 48.35 33.76 9.29
CA GLY A 4 48.66 33.26 7.94
C GLY A 4 48.89 31.75 7.89
N ALA A 5 49.43 31.16 8.96
CA ALA A 5 49.58 29.72 9.10
C ALA A 5 48.21 29.02 9.25
N ILE A 6 47.33 29.59 10.08
CA ILE A 6 45.96 29.06 10.28
C ILE A 6 45.16 29.12 8.97
N LEU A 7 45.26 30.21 8.20
CA LEU A 7 44.54 30.32 6.92
C LEU A 7 45.04 29.29 5.89
N LYS A 8 46.36 29.08 5.79
CA LYS A 8 46.94 28.05 4.91
C LYS A 8 46.45 26.65 5.29
N GLU A 9 46.48 26.32 6.58
CA GLU A 9 46.02 25.02 7.09
C GLU A 9 44.51 24.79 6.82
N GLN A 10 43.68 25.83 6.95
CA GLN A 10 42.25 25.76 6.61
C GLN A 10 42.01 25.53 5.11
N VAL A 11 42.79 26.19 4.24
CA VAL A 11 42.70 26.01 2.78
C VAL A 11 43.14 24.59 2.38
N GLU A 12 44.23 24.09 2.95
CA GLU A 12 44.73 22.73 2.71
C GLU A 12 43.74 21.66 3.19
N ARG A 13 43.15 21.81 4.38
CA ARG A 13 42.09 20.91 4.87
C ARG A 13 40.85 20.92 3.96
N LYS A 14 40.46 22.09 3.45
CA LYS A 14 39.31 22.21 2.53
C LYS A 14 39.62 21.58 1.17
N ALA A 15 40.84 21.70 0.66
CA ALA A 15 41.28 21.06 -0.56
C ALA A 15 41.31 19.52 -0.42
N ILE A 16 41.81 19.00 0.70
CA ILE A 16 41.79 17.56 1.02
C ILE A 16 40.33 17.07 1.13
N SER A 17 39.46 17.80 1.83
CA SER A 17 38.04 17.47 1.93
C SER A 17 37.35 17.44 0.56
N ASN A 18 37.66 18.40 -0.33
CA ASN A 18 37.13 18.45 -1.69
C ASN A 18 37.63 17.28 -2.54
N LEU A 19 38.92 16.94 -2.44
CA LEU A 19 39.50 15.80 -3.15
C LEU A 19 38.88 14.47 -2.68
N VAL A 20 38.72 14.30 -1.36
CA VAL A 20 38.06 13.14 -0.77
C VAL A 20 36.61 13.04 -1.24
N THR A 21 35.87 14.16 -1.27
CA THR A 21 34.49 14.23 -1.78
C THR A 21 34.42 13.85 -3.26
N PHE A 22 35.38 14.33 -4.07
CA PHE A 22 35.48 14.00 -5.48
C PHE A 22 35.76 12.51 -5.71
N THR A 23 36.66 11.91 -4.91
CA THR A 23 36.93 10.46 -4.96
C THR A 23 35.69 9.65 -4.59
N PHE A 24 34.96 10.02 -3.54
CA PHE A 24 33.71 9.36 -3.17
C PHE A 24 32.63 9.51 -4.25
N SER A 25 32.53 10.68 -4.88
CA SER A 25 31.61 10.90 -6.01
C SER A 25 31.93 9.95 -7.17
N LEU A 26 33.20 9.83 -7.55
CA LEU A 26 33.62 8.91 -8.62
C LEU A 26 33.32 7.45 -8.30
N GLN A 27 33.51 7.04 -7.04
CA GLN A 27 33.14 5.70 -6.58
C GLN A 27 31.63 5.49 -6.63
N ALA A 28 30.84 6.47 -6.17
CA ALA A 28 29.38 6.43 -6.24
C ALA A 28 28.89 6.34 -7.70
N ASP A 29 29.45 7.14 -8.60
CA ASP A 29 29.11 7.12 -10.03
C ASP A 29 29.44 5.77 -10.69
N LYS A 30 30.55 5.15 -10.27
CA LYS A 30 30.90 3.79 -10.72
C LYS A 30 29.84 2.77 -10.27
N LEU A 31 29.39 2.83 -9.02
CA LEU A 31 28.32 1.96 -8.52
C LEU A 31 26.98 2.23 -9.23
N LEU A 32 26.61 3.49 -9.42
CA LEU A 32 25.38 3.89 -10.11
C LEU A 32 25.36 3.40 -11.57
N ARG A 33 26.50 3.43 -12.27
CA ARG A 33 26.62 2.84 -13.61
C ARG A 33 26.37 1.33 -13.59
N GLY A 34 26.91 0.62 -12.60
CA GLY A 34 26.64 -0.80 -12.39
C GLY A 34 25.14 -1.08 -12.19
N TYR A 35 24.51 -0.42 -11.22
CA TYR A 35 23.07 -0.60 -10.95
C TYR A 35 22.17 -0.19 -12.12
N SER A 36 22.57 0.81 -12.90
CA SER A 36 21.81 1.25 -14.08
C SER A 36 21.90 0.20 -15.20
N ALA A 37 23.06 -0.44 -15.38
CA ALA A 37 23.24 -1.49 -16.37
C ALA A 37 22.46 -2.78 -16.03
N GLU A 38 22.31 -3.09 -14.74
CA GLU A 38 21.57 -4.27 -14.25
C GLU A 38 20.06 -4.03 -14.08
N ARG A 39 19.56 -2.82 -14.34
CA ARG A 39 18.17 -2.46 -14.12
C ARG A 39 17.24 -3.25 -15.05
N ARG A 40 16.26 -3.94 -14.45
CA ARG A 40 15.27 -4.76 -15.16
C ARG A 40 13.92 -4.08 -15.32
N PHE A 41 13.45 -3.99 -16.56
CA PHE A 41 12.17 -3.39 -16.95
C PHE A 41 11.13 -4.44 -17.39
N ASP A 42 11.52 -5.71 -17.44
CA ASP A 42 10.67 -6.83 -17.86
C ASP A 42 9.70 -7.32 -16.76
N ARG A 43 9.69 -6.64 -15.61
CA ARG A 43 8.89 -7.01 -14.45
C ARG A 43 7.77 -6.01 -14.22
N CYS A 44 6.58 -6.52 -13.90
CA CYS A 44 5.48 -5.75 -13.37
C CYS A 44 5.25 -6.18 -11.92
N ILE A 45 5.60 -5.30 -10.98
CA ILE A 45 5.39 -5.52 -9.56
C ILE A 45 4.18 -4.71 -9.11
N VAL A 46 3.32 -5.34 -8.33
CA VAL A 46 2.14 -4.70 -7.75
C VAL A 46 2.25 -4.77 -6.25
N HIS A 47 2.08 -3.62 -5.59
CA HIS A 47 1.87 -3.54 -4.16
C HIS A 47 0.39 -3.34 -3.89
N ILE A 48 -0.22 -4.15 -3.04
CA ILE A 48 -1.61 -3.99 -2.60
C ILE A 48 -1.61 -3.73 -1.10
N ASP A 49 -2.35 -2.70 -0.70
CA ASP A 49 -2.49 -2.22 0.68
C ASP A 49 -3.98 -2.01 0.99
N MET A 50 -4.48 -2.61 2.08
CA MET A 50 -5.88 -2.53 2.48
C MET A 50 -6.20 -1.17 3.13
N ASP A 51 -7.26 -0.50 2.66
CA ASP A 51 -7.56 0.86 3.09
C ASP A 51 -8.04 0.90 4.55
N ALA A 52 -7.23 1.50 5.44
CA ALA A 52 -7.51 1.63 6.87
C ALA A 52 -7.91 0.29 7.54
N PHE A 53 -7.19 -0.79 7.22
CA PHE A 53 -7.57 -2.18 7.42
C PHE A 53 -8.36 -2.51 8.69
N TYR A 54 -7.79 -2.38 9.89
CA TYR A 54 -8.50 -2.77 11.12
C TYR A 54 -9.77 -1.94 11.34
N ALA A 55 -9.71 -0.62 11.12
CA ALA A 55 -10.88 0.25 11.27
C ALA A 55 -11.96 -0.07 10.23
N ALA A 56 -11.57 -0.44 9.00
CA ALA A 56 -12.49 -0.84 7.94
C ALA A 56 -13.18 -2.17 8.26
N VAL A 57 -12.47 -3.12 8.87
CA VAL A 57 -13.05 -4.38 9.39
C VAL A 57 -14.10 -4.09 10.47
N GLU A 58 -13.77 -3.25 11.47
CA GLU A 58 -14.74 -2.88 12.51
C GLU A 58 -15.97 -2.15 11.92
N MET A 59 -15.76 -1.24 10.98
CA MET A 59 -16.85 -0.54 10.28
C MET A 59 -17.71 -1.47 9.42
N ARG A 60 -17.15 -2.57 8.92
CA ARG A 60 -17.91 -3.56 8.16
C ARG A 60 -18.87 -4.29 9.08
N ASP A 61 -18.37 -4.78 10.21
CA ASP A 61 -19.13 -5.63 11.14
C ASP A 61 -20.13 -4.83 11.99
N ASP A 62 -19.78 -3.59 12.36
CA ASP A 62 -20.68 -2.64 13.01
C ASP A 62 -20.92 -1.42 12.09
N PRO A 63 -22.01 -1.42 11.31
CA PRO A 63 -22.36 -0.31 10.43
C PRO A 63 -22.53 1.03 11.15
N SER A 64 -22.82 1.03 12.45
CA SER A 64 -23.00 2.27 13.21
C SER A 64 -21.69 3.04 13.36
N LEU A 65 -20.52 2.39 13.19
CA LEU A 65 -19.20 3.03 13.26
C LEU A 65 -18.82 3.81 11.99
N ARG A 66 -19.56 3.66 10.89
CA ARG A 66 -19.15 4.20 9.58
C ARG A 66 -19.17 5.72 9.49
N LEU A 67 -20.09 6.35 10.22
CA LEU A 67 -20.34 7.80 10.13
C LEU A 67 -19.62 8.60 11.23
N ARG A 68 -18.71 7.96 11.98
CA ARG A 68 -18.01 8.58 13.11
C ARG A 68 -16.49 8.41 13.02
N PRO A 69 -15.71 9.37 13.55
CA PRO A 69 -14.27 9.20 13.73
C PRO A 69 -13.97 7.97 14.59
N LEU A 70 -13.22 7.02 14.03
CA LEU A 70 -12.90 5.74 14.64
C LEU A 70 -11.39 5.52 14.65
N ALA A 71 -10.88 4.99 15.75
CA ALA A 71 -9.54 4.40 15.83
C ALA A 71 -9.60 3.01 16.48
N VAL A 72 -8.68 2.14 16.08
CA VAL A 72 -8.49 0.83 16.70
C VAL A 72 -7.26 0.90 17.58
N GLY A 73 -7.36 0.41 18.82
CA GLY A 73 -6.27 0.42 19.79
C GLY A 73 -6.77 0.62 21.22
N SER A 74 -6.04 1.42 22.00
CA SER A 74 -6.35 1.76 23.39
C SER A 74 -6.07 3.24 23.66
N GLN A 75 -6.39 3.71 24.87
CA GLN A 75 -5.98 5.05 25.31
C GLN A 75 -4.45 5.23 25.33
N SER A 76 -3.69 4.13 25.46
CA SER A 76 -2.22 4.16 25.47
C SER A 76 -1.65 4.30 24.07
N MET A 77 -2.18 3.56 23.09
CA MET A 77 -1.66 3.55 21.72
C MET A 77 -2.73 3.17 20.71
N LEU A 78 -2.78 3.92 19.60
CA LEU A 78 -3.64 3.65 18.45
C LEU A 78 -2.88 2.87 17.38
N SER A 79 -3.46 1.77 16.89
CA SER A 79 -2.92 0.96 15.81
C SER A 79 -3.27 1.55 14.44
N THR A 80 -4.52 1.98 14.24
CA THR A 80 -4.96 2.63 13.00
C THR A 80 -6.18 3.51 13.26
N SER A 81 -6.52 4.34 12.28
CA SER A 81 -7.68 5.22 12.32
C SER A 81 -8.38 5.26 10.96
N ASN A 82 -9.71 5.42 10.97
CA ASN A 82 -10.48 5.58 9.74
C ASN A 82 -10.22 6.96 9.11
N TYR A 83 -10.58 7.11 7.84
CA TYR A 83 -10.32 8.36 7.10
C TYR A 83 -11.03 9.58 7.73
N LEU A 84 -12.17 9.39 8.40
CA LEU A 84 -12.84 10.47 9.14
C LEU A 84 -11.97 11.00 10.29
N ALA A 85 -11.42 10.11 11.13
CA ALA A 85 -10.52 10.49 12.20
C ALA A 85 -9.20 11.09 11.69
N ARG A 86 -8.70 10.61 10.55
CA ARG A 86 -7.48 11.16 9.91
C ARG A 86 -7.63 12.63 9.51
N ARG A 87 -8.85 13.13 9.25
CA ARG A 87 -9.09 14.56 8.96
C ARG A 87 -8.81 15.45 10.16
N PHE A 88 -8.94 14.93 11.38
CA PHE A 88 -8.62 15.62 12.63
C PHE A 88 -7.14 15.43 13.05
N GLY A 89 -6.33 14.75 12.23
CA GLY A 89 -4.93 14.47 12.54
C GLY A 89 -4.71 13.20 13.37
N VAL A 90 -5.76 12.44 13.70
CA VAL A 90 -5.61 11.14 14.40
C VAL A 90 -4.94 10.14 13.46
N ARG A 91 -3.80 9.58 13.86
CA ARG A 91 -2.97 8.66 13.06
C ARG A 91 -2.60 7.41 13.85
N ALA A 92 -2.12 6.40 13.15
CA ALA A 92 -1.45 5.24 13.75
C ALA A 92 -0.22 5.68 14.58
N ALA A 93 0.16 4.88 15.57
CA ALA A 93 1.26 5.13 16.50
C ALA A 93 1.09 6.42 17.35
N MET A 94 -0.12 6.98 17.40
CA MET A 94 -0.47 8.09 18.29
C MET A 94 -1.02 7.55 19.61
N PRO A 95 -0.69 8.17 20.76
CA PRO A 95 -1.35 7.84 22.03
C PRO A 95 -2.86 8.16 21.96
N GLY A 96 -3.70 7.23 22.42
CA GLY A 96 -5.16 7.38 22.32
C GLY A 96 -5.71 8.60 23.06
N PHE A 97 -5.15 8.95 24.23
CA PHE A 97 -5.54 10.18 24.94
C PHE A 97 -5.27 11.46 24.12
N LEU A 98 -4.22 11.47 23.30
CA LEU A 98 -3.93 12.59 22.40
C LEU A 98 -4.91 12.60 21.22
N GLY A 99 -5.26 11.42 20.71
CA GLY A 99 -6.31 11.26 19.70
C GLY A 99 -7.66 11.84 20.15
N ILE A 100 -8.06 11.59 21.40
CA ILE A 100 -9.28 12.16 22.00
C ILE A 100 -9.18 13.68 22.13
N LYS A 101 -8.00 14.22 22.49
CA LYS A 101 -7.80 15.68 22.53
C LYS A 101 -7.96 16.33 21.14
N LEU A 102 -7.48 15.68 20.08
CA LEU A 102 -7.63 16.15 18.70
C LEU A 102 -9.06 16.00 18.17
N CYS A 103 -9.75 14.94 18.59
CA CYS A 103 -11.10 14.61 18.17
C CYS A 103 -11.92 14.14 19.38
N PRO A 104 -12.62 15.03 20.09
CA PRO A 104 -13.39 14.68 21.29
C PRO A 104 -14.46 13.61 21.07
N GLN A 105 -14.98 13.51 19.84
CA GLN A 105 -15.94 12.51 19.40
C GLN A 105 -15.30 11.20 18.88
N LEU A 106 -14.00 11.01 19.08
CA LEU A 106 -13.27 9.81 18.64
C LEU A 106 -13.76 8.57 19.38
N THR A 107 -14.21 7.58 18.62
CA THR A 107 -14.49 6.24 19.16
C THR A 107 -13.21 5.40 19.08
N ILE A 108 -12.77 4.83 20.20
CA ILE A 108 -11.63 3.90 20.24
C ILE A 108 -12.19 2.49 20.45
N VAL A 109 -11.90 1.59 19.51
CA VAL A 109 -12.32 0.17 19.56
C VAL A 109 -11.10 -0.71 19.86
N PRO A 110 -11.19 -1.67 20.81
CA PRO A 110 -10.12 -2.63 21.05
C PRO A 110 -9.82 -3.49 19.81
N PRO A 111 -8.55 -3.85 19.55
CA PRO A 111 -8.19 -4.66 18.40
C PRO A 111 -8.63 -6.12 18.55
N ASP A 112 -9.14 -6.71 17.46
CA ASP A 112 -9.41 -8.15 17.32
C ASP A 112 -8.53 -8.78 16.23
N PHE A 113 -7.36 -9.28 16.65
CA PHE A 113 -6.38 -9.86 15.74
C PHE A 113 -6.82 -11.20 15.12
N VAL A 114 -7.73 -11.95 15.75
CA VAL A 114 -8.24 -13.21 15.19
C VAL A 114 -9.01 -12.88 13.92
N LYS A 115 -9.93 -11.93 14.04
CA LYS A 115 -10.72 -11.43 12.92
C LYS A 115 -9.86 -10.85 11.81
N TYR A 116 -8.88 -10.00 12.14
CA TYR A 116 -8.00 -9.39 11.13
C TYR A 116 -7.18 -10.44 10.37
N THR A 117 -6.74 -11.48 11.07
CA THR A 117 -5.99 -12.58 10.45
C THR A 117 -6.85 -13.37 9.48
N GLU A 118 -8.11 -13.65 9.82
CA GLU A 118 -9.05 -14.35 8.94
C GLU A 118 -9.33 -13.57 7.65
N VAL A 119 -9.61 -12.28 7.78
CA VAL A 119 -9.81 -11.40 6.62
C VAL A 119 -8.54 -11.35 5.76
N SER A 120 -7.36 -11.25 6.37
CA SER A 120 -6.09 -11.29 5.66
C SER A 120 -5.89 -12.59 4.87
N ARG A 121 -6.23 -13.74 5.46
CA ARG A 121 -6.17 -15.04 4.76
C ARG A 121 -7.11 -15.07 3.55
N ALA A 122 -8.32 -14.53 3.67
CA ALA A 122 -9.26 -14.45 2.56
C ALA A 122 -8.71 -13.58 1.42
N VAL A 123 -8.15 -12.41 1.73
CA VAL A 123 -7.48 -11.52 0.75
C VAL A 123 -6.33 -12.26 0.06
N ARG A 124 -5.45 -12.90 0.83
CA ARG A 124 -4.30 -13.65 0.28
C ARG A 124 -4.73 -14.83 -0.59
N SER A 125 -5.82 -15.51 -0.26
CA SER A 125 -6.37 -16.61 -1.07
C SER A 125 -6.83 -16.12 -2.45
N ILE A 126 -7.48 -14.95 -2.50
CA ILE A 126 -7.91 -14.31 -3.75
C ILE A 126 -6.70 -13.87 -4.59
N LEU A 127 -5.69 -13.32 -3.92
CA LEU A 127 -4.49 -12.78 -4.55
C LEU A 127 -3.42 -13.84 -4.83
N GLY A 128 -3.51 -15.06 -4.29
CA GLY A 128 -2.48 -16.09 -4.40
C GLY A 128 -2.42 -16.82 -5.75
N GLY A 129 -3.35 -16.53 -6.66
CA GLY A 129 -3.40 -17.13 -8.01
C GLY A 129 -2.18 -16.84 -8.90
N PRO A 130 -1.64 -15.61 -8.98
CA PRO A 130 -0.41 -15.29 -9.69
C PRO A 130 0.81 -15.66 -8.83
N THR A 131 1.61 -16.63 -9.28
CA THR A 131 2.85 -17.06 -8.61
C THR A 131 3.76 -15.88 -8.21
N GLY A 132 4.22 -15.85 -6.95
CA GLY A 132 5.16 -14.83 -6.46
C GLY A 132 4.58 -13.81 -5.46
N LEU A 133 3.54 -14.19 -4.72
CA LEU A 133 3.00 -13.40 -3.60
C LEU A 133 4.03 -13.34 -2.46
N VAL A 134 4.42 -12.13 -2.07
CA VAL A 134 5.22 -11.87 -0.85
C VAL A 134 4.33 -11.09 0.11
N VAL A 135 4.15 -11.64 1.31
CA VAL A 135 3.32 -11.04 2.36
C VAL A 135 4.20 -10.23 3.29
N MET A 136 3.87 -8.95 3.51
CA MET A 136 4.60 -8.08 4.43
C MET A 136 3.91 -7.97 5.78
N SER A 137 2.60 -7.78 5.77
CA SER A 137 1.76 -7.63 6.97
C SER A 137 0.40 -8.30 6.78
N LEU A 138 -0.56 -8.04 7.67
CA LEU A 138 -1.93 -8.51 7.49
C LEU A 138 -2.65 -7.80 6.33
N ASP A 139 -2.29 -6.55 6.04
CA ASP A 139 -2.91 -5.69 5.04
C ASP A 139 -2.07 -5.45 3.78
N GLU A 140 -0.77 -5.76 3.78
CA GLU A 140 0.13 -5.47 2.68
C GLU A 140 0.69 -6.73 2.00
N VAL A 141 0.64 -6.74 0.67
CA VAL A 141 1.24 -7.78 -0.16
C VAL A 141 1.90 -7.23 -1.42
N TYR A 142 2.98 -7.88 -1.85
CA TYR A 142 3.62 -7.66 -3.15
C TYR A 142 3.36 -8.84 -4.08
N LEU A 143 3.07 -8.54 -5.34
CA LEU A 143 2.85 -9.54 -6.39
C LEU A 143 3.75 -9.25 -7.59
N ASN A 144 4.40 -10.29 -8.11
CA ASN A 144 5.04 -10.24 -9.42
C ASN A 144 4.08 -10.78 -10.48
N ILE A 145 3.31 -9.88 -11.11
CA ILE A 145 2.28 -10.28 -12.09
C ILE A 145 2.84 -10.43 -13.51
N SER A 146 4.16 -10.38 -13.70
CA SER A 146 4.77 -10.41 -15.05
C SER A 146 4.39 -11.65 -15.86
N LYS A 147 4.37 -12.82 -15.21
CA LYS A 147 3.97 -14.08 -15.86
C LYS A 147 2.46 -14.08 -16.18
N HIS A 148 1.65 -13.70 -15.19
CA HIS A 148 0.20 -13.57 -15.36
C HIS A 148 -0.17 -12.65 -16.52
N LEU A 149 0.52 -11.51 -16.69
CA LEU A 149 0.25 -10.59 -17.79
C LEU A 149 0.59 -11.16 -19.17
N LYS A 150 1.62 -12.01 -19.29
CA LYS A 150 1.93 -12.68 -20.55
C LYS A 150 0.84 -13.67 -20.93
N GLU A 151 0.39 -14.47 -19.97
CA GLU A 151 -0.68 -15.46 -20.17
C GLU A 151 -2.02 -14.76 -20.45
N ARG A 152 -2.31 -13.68 -19.73
CA ARG A 152 -3.57 -12.93 -19.82
C ARG A 152 -3.84 -12.32 -21.20
N ILE A 153 -2.81 -12.08 -22.01
CA ILE A 153 -2.98 -11.56 -23.38
C ILE A 153 -3.81 -12.53 -24.22
N ASP A 154 -3.60 -13.83 -24.03
CA ASP A 154 -4.28 -14.88 -24.78
C ASP A 154 -5.58 -15.36 -24.12
N TRP A 155 -5.92 -14.83 -22.94
CA TRP A 155 -7.10 -15.28 -22.18
C TRP A 155 -8.41 -14.86 -22.86
N PRO A 156 -9.32 -15.82 -23.08
CA PRO A 156 -10.64 -15.52 -23.61
C PRO A 156 -11.46 -14.68 -22.60
N PRO A 157 -12.49 -13.93 -23.05
CA PRO A 157 -13.26 -13.04 -22.19
C PRO A 157 -13.89 -13.70 -20.96
N ASN A 158 -14.28 -14.97 -21.04
CA ASN A 158 -14.86 -15.73 -19.92
C ASN A 158 -13.87 -15.89 -18.76
N GLU A 159 -12.58 -16.09 -19.02
CA GLU A 159 -11.54 -16.19 -17.98
C GLU A 159 -11.21 -14.84 -17.32
N ARG A 160 -11.53 -13.73 -18.01
CA ARG A 160 -11.38 -12.36 -17.52
C ARG A 160 -12.70 -11.74 -17.05
N THR A 161 -13.75 -12.57 -16.93
CA THR A 161 -15.05 -12.12 -16.44
C THR A 161 -15.26 -12.62 -15.03
N TYR A 162 -15.45 -11.69 -14.10
CA TYR A 162 -15.86 -12.02 -12.74
C TYR A 162 -17.38 -11.91 -12.60
N TRP A 163 -17.97 -12.90 -11.94
CA TRP A 163 -19.40 -13.00 -11.65
C TRP A 163 -19.64 -12.70 -10.17
N PRO A 164 -19.99 -11.45 -9.80
CA PRO A 164 -20.30 -11.12 -8.42
C PRO A 164 -21.61 -11.80 -7.99
N HIS A 165 -21.67 -12.29 -6.75
CA HIS A 165 -22.92 -12.77 -6.15
C HIS A 165 -23.97 -11.65 -6.06
N ASP A 166 -25.25 -11.98 -6.27
CA ASP A 166 -26.36 -11.01 -6.42
C ASP A 166 -26.57 -10.09 -5.21
N GLU A 167 -26.12 -10.47 -4.02
CA GLU A 167 -26.17 -9.64 -2.80
C GLU A 167 -25.13 -8.49 -2.77
N LEU A 168 -24.39 -8.26 -3.87
CA LEU A 168 -23.41 -7.16 -3.96
C LEU A 168 -24.03 -5.79 -4.29
N ALA A 169 -25.36 -5.70 -4.39
CA ALA A 169 -26.11 -4.54 -4.89
C ALA A 169 -25.76 -3.17 -4.27
N THR A 170 -25.14 -3.09 -3.09
CA THR A 170 -24.65 -1.81 -2.55
C THR A 170 -23.41 -2.01 -1.68
N CYS A 171 -22.29 -1.36 -2.03
CA CYS A 171 -21.22 -1.11 -1.08
C CYS A 171 -21.74 -0.13 -0.03
N LEU A 172 -22.11 -0.64 1.15
CA LEU A 172 -22.61 0.20 2.25
C LEU A 172 -21.53 1.11 2.89
N LEU A 173 -20.28 1.06 2.40
CA LEU A 173 -19.14 1.84 2.88
C LEU A 173 -18.88 3.11 2.05
N CYS A 174 -19.17 3.08 0.75
CA CYS A 174 -18.98 4.23 -0.15
C CYS A 174 -20.18 4.54 -1.07
N GLY A 175 -21.30 3.81 -0.92
CA GLY A 175 -22.48 3.97 -1.78
C GLY A 175 -22.28 3.46 -3.20
N MET A 176 -21.16 2.78 -3.49
CA MET A 176 -20.88 2.23 -4.81
C MET A 176 -21.85 1.09 -5.10
N LEU A 177 -22.83 1.37 -5.96
CA LEU A 177 -23.72 0.39 -6.56
C LEU A 177 -22.86 -0.56 -7.40
N ILE A 178 -22.65 -1.79 -6.94
CA ILE A 178 -22.23 -2.82 -7.87
C ILE A 178 -23.45 -3.11 -8.71
N ARG A 179 -23.46 -2.63 -9.95
CA ARG A 179 -24.49 -3.06 -10.91
C ARG A 179 -24.48 -4.58 -10.95
N PRO A 180 -25.61 -5.25 -10.70
CA PRO A 180 -25.67 -6.71 -10.78
C PRO A 180 -25.20 -7.18 -12.16
N GLY A 181 -24.58 -8.36 -12.20
CA GLY A 181 -24.10 -8.98 -13.43
C GLY A 181 -22.58 -8.95 -13.65
N PRO A 182 -22.12 -9.62 -14.72
CA PRO A 182 -20.72 -9.89 -14.97
C PRO A 182 -19.88 -8.62 -15.15
N ARG A 183 -18.60 -8.72 -14.79
CA ARG A 183 -17.59 -7.70 -15.05
C ARG A 183 -16.45 -8.30 -15.83
N LEU A 184 -16.33 -7.85 -17.08
CA LEU A 184 -15.17 -8.13 -17.92
C LEU A 184 -14.04 -7.15 -17.57
N PHE A 185 -12.82 -7.68 -17.47
CA PHE A 185 -11.59 -6.93 -17.28
C PHE A 185 -10.69 -7.08 -18.50
N GLY A 186 -10.02 -6.02 -18.92
CA GLY A 186 -9.07 -6.04 -20.03
C GLY A 186 -7.82 -6.87 -19.76
N THR A 187 -6.88 -6.86 -20.71
CA THR A 187 -5.61 -7.60 -20.65
C THR A 187 -4.44 -6.76 -20.13
N SER A 188 -4.64 -5.44 -19.99
CA SER A 188 -3.60 -4.55 -19.47
C SER A 188 -3.29 -4.82 -17.99
N ALA A 189 -2.13 -4.36 -17.55
CA ALA A 189 -1.73 -4.47 -16.15
C ALA A 189 -2.67 -3.70 -15.21
N GLU A 190 -3.12 -2.52 -15.62
CA GLU A 190 -4.10 -1.72 -14.89
C GLU A 190 -5.42 -2.49 -14.71
N GLU A 191 -5.87 -3.16 -15.77
CA GLU A 191 -7.10 -3.96 -15.74
C GLU A 191 -6.97 -5.21 -14.88
N ALA A 192 -5.81 -5.88 -14.91
CA ALA A 192 -5.53 -7.00 -14.00
C ALA A 192 -5.54 -6.55 -12.53
N VAL A 193 -4.94 -5.40 -12.21
CA VAL A 193 -4.97 -4.83 -10.85
C VAL A 193 -6.38 -4.40 -10.46
N ARG A 194 -7.15 -3.81 -11.39
CA ARG A 194 -8.55 -3.46 -11.18
C ARG A 194 -9.40 -4.70 -10.86
N GLU A 195 -9.16 -5.81 -11.56
CA GLU A 195 -9.79 -7.10 -11.28
C GLU A 195 -9.43 -7.58 -9.87
N MET A 196 -8.14 -7.59 -9.51
CA MET A 196 -7.70 -8.03 -8.18
C MET A 196 -8.40 -7.26 -7.05
N ARG A 197 -8.41 -5.92 -7.15
CA ARG A 197 -9.10 -5.06 -6.18
C ARG A 197 -10.60 -5.33 -6.14
N PHE A 198 -11.22 -5.54 -7.31
CA PHE A 198 -12.64 -5.85 -7.39
C PHE A 198 -12.99 -7.21 -6.74
N ARG A 199 -12.17 -8.23 -6.95
CA ARG A 199 -12.33 -9.55 -6.33
C ARG A 199 -12.16 -9.50 -4.82
N VAL A 200 -11.16 -8.77 -4.34
CA VAL A 200 -10.96 -8.50 -2.91
C VAL A 200 -12.20 -7.83 -2.31
N PHE A 201 -12.72 -6.80 -2.97
CA PHE A 201 -13.93 -6.12 -2.53
C PHE A 201 -15.14 -7.06 -2.50
N CYS A 202 -15.35 -7.85 -3.56
CA CYS A 202 -16.50 -8.76 -3.63
C CYS A 202 -16.49 -9.80 -2.50
N ALA A 203 -15.31 -10.31 -2.14
CA ALA A 203 -15.18 -11.32 -1.10
C ALA A 203 -15.19 -10.76 0.32
N THR A 204 -14.59 -9.59 0.55
CA THR A 204 -14.37 -9.07 1.92
C THR A 204 -15.26 -7.88 2.29
N ARG A 205 -15.85 -7.22 1.29
CA ARG A 205 -16.53 -5.91 1.40
C ARG A 205 -15.62 -4.77 1.87
N LEU A 206 -14.30 -4.96 1.75
CA LEU A 206 -13.28 -3.98 2.08
C LEU A 206 -12.60 -3.51 0.81
N THR A 207 -12.16 -2.25 0.80
CA THR A 207 -11.41 -1.68 -0.32
C THR A 207 -9.91 -1.81 -0.08
N CYS A 208 -9.17 -1.82 -1.18
CA CYS A 208 -7.72 -1.73 -1.15
C CYS A 208 -7.22 -0.75 -2.22
N SER A 209 -6.08 -0.17 -1.93
CA SER A 209 -5.28 0.61 -2.84
C SER A 209 -4.19 -0.28 -3.45
N ALA A 210 -3.75 0.06 -4.67
CA ALA A 210 -2.69 -0.68 -5.31
C ALA A 210 -1.73 0.26 -6.05
N GLY A 211 -0.43 0.02 -5.88
CA GLY A 211 0.63 0.66 -6.65
C GLY A 211 1.15 -0.30 -7.71
N GLN A 212 1.06 0.07 -8.98
CA GLN A 212 1.66 -0.69 -10.08
C GLN A 212 3.00 -0.06 -10.46
N PHE A 213 4.06 -0.85 -10.34
CA PHE A 213 5.40 -0.47 -10.77
C PHE A 213 5.71 -1.19 -12.06
N LYS A 214 5.48 -0.48 -13.17
CA LYS A 214 5.93 -0.89 -14.49
C LYS A 214 6.92 0.18 -14.94
N LEU A 215 8.20 -0.15 -14.81
CA LEU A 215 9.24 0.72 -15.32
C LEU A 215 9.15 0.62 -16.86
N TYR A 216 8.58 1.62 -17.51
CA TYR A 216 8.66 1.76 -18.96
C TYR A 216 9.74 2.78 -19.27
N PHE A 217 10.61 2.48 -20.22
CA PHE A 217 11.19 3.48 -21.09
C PHE A 217 10.76 3.14 -22.51
N SER A 218 10.17 4.13 -23.19
CA SER A 218 10.04 4.23 -24.64
C SER A 218 11.41 4.48 -25.26
#